data_AF-A0A955BBX3-F1
#
_entry.id   AF-A0A955BBX3-F1
#
_cell.length_a   1.000
_cell.length_b   1.000
_cell.length_c   1.000
_cell.angle_alpha   90.00
_cell.angle_beta   90.00
_cell.angle_gamma   90.00
#
_symmetry.space_group_name_H-M   'P 1'
#
loop_
_entity.id
_entity.type
_entity.pdbx_description
1 polymer ?
#
loop_
_entity_poly.entity_id
_entity_poly.type
_entity_poly.pdbx_seq_one_letter_code
_entity_poly.pdbx_strand_id
1 'polypeptide(L)'
;DRRPQIDKLVQAGRTSAACREQLQDVVVENAWNTDLVAARNALAGHGRSWLRIFRRPYRDAQTLLRAILVAAPPKDVDGRIQLVDQLLEGQRALRALEADSSQALGSEAFGKLWSGVESDFGAMQAICEWETAARADKVAPAFRVVLARLGDTASLQPLIKQISALLQPFLSDLKQLVNQLKLDSQLAFAQTDLTKLPMNEILDRLEQWESSGESLSQWVSYSTRRRALKSLGLAELVREIHTGQTRPDEVVARCELAFYEAIIRLVFCANPELAQFNGASHEKLLERFRELDKKRIELARYEVAQAHYDRVPKADSAIGEVGLVRREIQKKRRHLPIRRLLAEAGRAVQAIKPVFMMSPMSVA
;
A
#
# COMPACT_ATOMS: atom_id res chain seq x y z
N ASP A 1 -0.89 28.21 -17.74
CA ASP A 1 -1.70 29.07 -16.85
C ASP A 1 -1.70 30.48 -17.43
N ARG A 2 -2.83 30.97 -17.96
CA ARG A 2 -2.94 32.30 -18.62
C ARG A 2 -3.51 33.37 -17.68
N ARG A 3 -3.82 33.05 -16.42
CA ARG A 3 -4.47 33.98 -15.47
C ARG A 3 -3.73 35.30 -15.24
N PRO A 4 -2.39 35.33 -15.09
CA PRO A 4 -1.68 36.61 -14.97
C PRO A 4 -1.80 37.50 -16.22
N GLN A 5 -2.06 36.91 -17.39
CA GLN A 5 -2.32 37.67 -18.61
C GLN A 5 -3.76 38.22 -18.61
N ILE A 6 -4.72 37.42 -18.12
CA ILE A 6 -6.13 37.84 -17.95
C ILE A 6 -6.22 38.99 -16.96
N ASP A 7 -5.53 38.92 -15.82
CA ASP A 7 -5.53 40.00 -14.82
C ASP A 7 -4.95 41.30 -15.38
N LYS A 8 -3.87 41.21 -16.18
CA LYS A 8 -3.30 42.37 -16.88
C LYS A 8 -4.27 42.95 -17.91
N LEU A 9 -5.00 42.10 -18.63
CA LEU A 9 -6.01 42.53 -19.60
C LEU A 9 -7.16 43.28 -18.91
N VAL A 10 -7.69 42.74 -17.82
CA VAL A 10 -8.74 43.38 -17.02
C VAL A 10 -8.25 44.70 -16.43
N GLN A 11 -7.02 44.74 -15.92
CA GLN A 11 -6.43 45.97 -15.38
C GLN A 11 -6.26 47.05 -16.46
N ALA A 12 -5.79 46.67 -17.66
CA ALA A 12 -5.72 47.60 -18.79
C ALA A 12 -7.13 48.11 -19.17
N GLY A 13 -8.13 47.24 -19.15
CA GLY A 13 -9.54 47.59 -19.30
C GLY A 13 -10.01 48.67 -18.33
N ARG A 14 -9.79 48.44 -17.03
CA ARG A 14 -10.14 49.41 -15.98
C ARG A 14 -9.40 50.72 -16.11
N THR A 15 -8.10 50.70 -16.38
CA THR A 15 -7.31 51.91 -16.60
C THR A 15 -7.84 52.69 -17.80
N SER A 16 -8.14 52.03 -18.92
CA SER A 16 -8.73 52.66 -20.10
C SER A 16 -10.09 53.31 -19.79
N ALA A 17 -10.99 52.57 -19.12
CA ALA A 17 -12.30 53.07 -18.73
C ALA A 17 -12.21 54.27 -17.78
N ALA A 18 -11.35 54.20 -16.76
CA ALA A 18 -11.14 55.30 -15.81
C ALA A 18 -10.55 56.55 -16.47
N CYS A 19 -9.56 56.38 -17.35
CA CYS A 19 -9.01 57.51 -18.11
C CYS A 19 -10.04 58.12 -19.06
N ARG A 20 -10.89 57.30 -19.71
CA ARG A 20 -11.97 57.79 -20.59
C ARG A 20 -13.01 58.59 -19.82
N GLU A 21 -13.47 58.07 -18.68
CA GLU A 21 -14.42 58.76 -17.81
C GLU A 21 -13.86 60.11 -17.31
N GLN A 22 -12.62 60.12 -16.82
CA GLN A 22 -11.99 61.34 -16.30
C GLN A 22 -11.71 62.40 -17.38
N LEU A 23 -11.59 62.00 -18.65
CA LEU A 23 -11.25 62.89 -19.77
C LEU A 23 -12.43 63.15 -20.72
N GLN A 24 -13.62 62.60 -20.46
CA GLN A 24 -14.78 62.59 -21.37
C GLN A 24 -15.17 63.98 -21.89
N ASP A 25 -15.05 65.01 -21.05
CA ASP A 25 -15.36 66.41 -21.40
C ASP A 25 -14.11 67.31 -21.46
N VAL A 26 -12.92 66.71 -21.32
CA VAL A 26 -11.64 67.43 -21.26
C VAL A 26 -10.92 67.37 -22.60
N VAL A 27 -10.97 66.22 -23.26
CA VAL A 27 -10.27 65.97 -24.54
C VAL A 27 -11.25 65.65 -25.65
N VAL A 28 -10.91 66.00 -26.89
CA VAL A 28 -11.68 65.60 -28.08
C VAL A 28 -11.39 64.13 -28.42
N GLU A 29 -12.31 63.45 -29.12
CA GLU A 29 -12.16 62.02 -29.44
C GLU A 29 -10.86 61.69 -30.19
N ASN A 30 -10.42 62.57 -31.09
CA ASN A 30 -9.17 62.40 -31.84
C ASN A 30 -7.91 62.40 -30.94
N ALA A 31 -8.02 62.90 -29.71
CA ALA A 31 -6.92 62.90 -28.74
C ALA A 31 -6.45 61.47 -28.41
N TRP A 32 -7.33 60.47 -28.44
CA TRP A 32 -7.01 59.07 -28.18
C TRP A 32 -6.12 58.42 -29.25
N ASN A 33 -6.08 58.99 -30.46
CA ASN A 33 -5.29 58.48 -31.58
C ASN A 33 -4.08 59.36 -31.93
N THR A 34 -3.90 60.47 -31.21
CA THR A 34 -2.83 61.43 -31.46
C THR A 34 -1.52 61.02 -30.75
N ASP A 35 -0.37 61.12 -31.43
CA ASP A 35 0.93 60.93 -30.76
C ASP A 35 1.29 62.15 -29.90
N LEU A 36 1.35 61.92 -28.58
CA LEU A 36 1.62 62.94 -27.57
C LEU A 36 3.02 62.86 -26.98
N VAL A 37 3.84 61.88 -27.37
CA VAL A 37 5.15 61.63 -26.73
C VAL A 37 6.08 62.83 -26.92
N ALA A 38 6.15 63.37 -28.13
CA ALA A 38 6.95 64.56 -28.43
C ALA A 38 6.46 65.79 -27.65
N ALA A 39 5.14 65.97 -27.56
CA ALA A 39 4.53 67.08 -26.80
C ALA A 39 4.80 66.96 -25.29
N ARG A 40 4.66 65.75 -24.73
CA ARG A 40 4.97 65.43 -23.33
C ARG A 40 6.42 65.77 -22.99
N ASN A 41 7.37 65.33 -23.82
CA ASN A 41 8.80 65.58 -23.62
C ASN A 41 9.14 67.08 -23.70
N ALA A 42 8.51 67.81 -24.63
CA ALA A 42 8.70 69.26 -24.75
C ALA A 42 8.12 70.04 -23.55
N LEU A 43 6.98 69.62 -23.00
CA LEU A 43 6.39 70.22 -21.79
C LEU A 43 7.28 69.98 -20.56
N ALA A 44 7.73 68.74 -20.36
CA ALA A 44 8.61 68.38 -19.24
C ALA A 44 9.98 69.06 -19.33
N GLY A 45 10.59 69.06 -20.52
CA GLY A 45 11.95 69.58 -20.72
C GLY A 45 12.04 71.10 -20.79
N HIS A 46 10.98 71.80 -21.19
CA HIS A 46 11.03 73.24 -21.46
C HIS A 46 9.96 74.06 -20.75
N GLY A 47 8.87 73.46 -20.25
CA GLY A 47 7.72 74.20 -19.72
C GLY A 47 8.03 75.07 -18.51
N ARG A 48 9.00 74.68 -17.68
CA ARG A 48 9.44 75.45 -16.50
C ARG A 48 10.48 76.53 -16.82
N SER A 49 10.98 76.60 -18.05
CA SER A 49 11.98 77.60 -18.46
C SER A 49 11.34 78.96 -18.72
N TRP A 50 12.00 80.04 -18.31
CA TRP A 50 11.58 81.41 -18.61
C TRP A 50 11.67 81.75 -20.12
N LEU A 51 12.53 81.07 -20.89
CA LEU A 51 12.68 81.21 -22.34
C LEU A 51 11.80 80.23 -23.15
N ARG A 52 10.83 79.55 -22.52
CA ARG A 52 10.00 78.51 -23.15
C ARG A 52 9.31 78.95 -24.44
N ILE A 53 8.88 80.21 -24.53
CA ILE A 53 8.13 80.76 -25.67
C ILE A 53 8.99 80.84 -26.94
N PHE A 54 10.32 80.94 -26.80
CA PHE A 54 11.24 80.96 -27.94
C PHE A 54 11.60 79.55 -28.45
N ARG A 55 11.25 78.50 -27.71
CA ARG A 55 11.55 77.11 -28.09
C ARG A 55 10.43 76.57 -28.99
N ARG A 56 10.77 76.28 -30.25
CA ARG A 56 9.85 75.69 -31.22
C ARG A 56 9.15 74.41 -30.69
N PRO A 57 9.83 73.42 -30.08
CA PRO A 57 9.16 72.22 -29.56
C PRO A 57 8.09 72.52 -28.50
N TYR A 58 8.30 73.54 -27.67
CA TYR A 58 7.32 73.95 -26.66
C TYR A 58 6.09 74.61 -27.30
N ARG A 59 6.28 75.48 -28.31
CA ARG A 59 5.17 76.09 -29.05
C ARG A 59 4.36 75.04 -29.80
N ASP A 60 5.02 74.07 -30.44
CA ASP A 60 4.36 72.98 -31.16
C ASP A 60 3.54 72.11 -30.20
N ALA A 61 4.09 71.79 -29.01
CA ALA A 61 3.36 71.08 -27.96
C ALA A 61 2.14 71.86 -27.43
N GLN A 62 2.24 73.18 -27.30
CA GLN A 62 1.11 74.04 -26.90
C GLN A 62 0.02 74.09 -27.97
N THR A 63 0.39 74.14 -29.25
CA THR A 63 -0.56 74.09 -30.36
C THR A 63 -1.28 72.74 -30.38
N LEU A 64 -0.55 71.63 -30.19
CA LEU A 64 -1.14 70.29 -30.13
C LEU A 64 -2.11 70.15 -28.95
N LEU A 65 -1.72 70.62 -27.75
CA LEU A 65 -2.60 70.65 -26.58
C LEU A 65 -3.91 71.39 -26.84
N ARG A 66 -3.86 72.55 -27.51
CA ARG A 66 -5.09 73.29 -27.86
C ARG A 66 -5.96 72.57 -28.89
N ALA A 67 -5.36 71.75 -29.74
CA ALA A 67 -6.09 70.98 -30.75
C ALA A 67 -6.79 69.75 -30.17
N ILE A 68 -6.27 69.19 -29.07
CA ILE A 68 -6.81 67.96 -28.45
C ILE A 68 -7.72 68.22 -27.25
N LEU A 69 -7.79 69.45 -26.73
CA LEU A 69 -8.61 69.81 -25.58
C LEU A 69 -9.92 70.46 -26.00
N VAL A 70 -11.00 70.14 -25.28
CA VAL A 70 -12.33 70.77 -25.46
C VAL A 70 -12.30 72.23 -24.98
N ALA A 71 -11.55 72.50 -23.92
CA ALA A 71 -11.39 73.83 -23.33
C ALA A 71 -9.93 74.31 -23.39
N ALA A 72 -9.68 75.53 -22.88
CA ALA A 72 -8.32 76.05 -22.80
C ALA A 72 -7.41 75.15 -21.93
N PRO A 73 -6.12 74.97 -22.30
CA PRO A 73 -5.19 74.17 -21.50
C PRO A 73 -5.04 74.68 -20.07
N PRO A 74 -4.74 73.79 -19.08
CA PRO A 74 -4.41 74.20 -17.73
C PRO A 74 -3.37 75.33 -17.69
N LYS A 75 -3.46 76.24 -16.72
CA LYS A 75 -2.60 77.44 -16.68
C LYS A 75 -1.16 77.08 -16.30
N ASP A 76 -1.01 76.14 -15.39
CA ASP A 76 0.27 75.62 -14.91
C ASP A 76 0.80 74.49 -15.79
N VAL A 77 2.12 74.30 -15.74
CA VAL A 77 2.83 73.32 -16.58
C VAL A 77 2.61 71.91 -16.06
N ASP A 78 2.52 71.74 -14.74
CA ASP A 78 2.40 70.44 -14.11
C ASP A 78 1.03 69.80 -14.41
N GLY A 79 -0.05 70.58 -14.37
CA GLY A 79 -1.39 70.16 -14.78
C GLY A 79 -1.47 69.79 -16.27
N ARG A 80 -0.71 70.48 -17.15
CA ARG A 80 -0.59 70.07 -18.57
C ARG A 80 0.13 68.75 -18.72
N ILE A 81 1.22 68.53 -17.98
CA ILE A 81 1.97 67.28 -18.00
C ILE A 81 1.10 66.15 -17.47
N GLN A 82 0.42 66.35 -16.35
CA GLN A 82 -0.47 65.36 -15.75
C GLN A 82 -1.58 64.94 -16.70
N LEU A 83 -2.23 65.89 -17.37
CA LEU A 83 -3.26 65.61 -18.37
C LEU A 83 -2.71 64.76 -19.52
N VAL A 84 -1.54 65.14 -20.06
CA VAL A 84 -0.91 64.39 -21.16
C VAL A 84 -0.45 63.00 -20.71
N ASP A 85 0.08 62.87 -19.49
CA ASP A 85 0.50 61.59 -18.92
C ASP A 85 -0.72 60.67 -18.71
N GLN A 86 -1.86 61.19 -18.22
CA GLN A 86 -3.11 60.46 -18.05
C GLN A 86 -3.70 60.01 -19.40
N LEU A 87 -3.68 60.87 -20.42
CA LEU A 87 -4.11 60.50 -21.76
C LEU A 87 -3.18 59.44 -22.39
N LEU A 88 -1.85 59.58 -22.23
CA LEU A 88 -0.89 58.57 -22.67
C LEU A 88 -1.07 57.23 -21.96
N GLU A 89 -1.41 57.24 -20.67
CA GLU A 89 -1.72 56.03 -19.91
C GLU A 89 -2.96 55.33 -20.48
N GLY A 90 -4.06 56.07 -20.68
CA GLY A 90 -5.27 55.54 -21.31
C GLY A 90 -5.03 55.02 -22.73
N GLN A 91 -4.25 55.73 -23.56
CA GLN A 91 -3.86 55.26 -24.89
C GLN A 91 -3.09 53.93 -24.85
N ARG A 92 -2.14 53.77 -23.92
CA ARG A 92 -1.41 52.50 -23.75
C ARG A 92 -2.32 51.38 -23.31
N ALA A 93 -3.24 51.66 -22.41
CA ALA A 93 -4.23 50.70 -21.92
C ALA A 93 -5.17 50.25 -23.05
N LEU A 94 -5.65 51.18 -23.87
CA LEU A 94 -6.45 50.89 -25.06
C LEU A 94 -5.67 50.00 -26.06
N ARG A 95 -4.42 50.35 -26.38
CA ARG A 95 -3.57 49.53 -27.26
C ARG A 95 -3.33 48.13 -26.72
N ALA A 96 -3.23 47.98 -25.40
CA ALA A 96 -3.09 46.66 -24.78
C ALA A 96 -4.38 45.82 -24.95
N LEU A 97 -5.55 46.44 -24.87
CA LEU A 97 -6.84 45.77 -25.15
C LEU A 97 -6.98 45.44 -26.64
N GLU A 98 -6.61 46.35 -27.54
CA GLU A 98 -6.68 46.15 -28.99
C GLU A 98 -5.70 45.08 -29.48
N ALA A 99 -4.51 44.99 -28.86
CA ALA A 99 -3.57 43.91 -29.13
C ALA A 99 -4.17 42.53 -28.79
N ASP A 100 -5.05 42.46 -27.80
CA ASP A 100 -5.72 41.21 -27.41
C ASP A 100 -6.84 40.80 -28.38
N SER A 101 -7.40 41.73 -29.15
CA SER A 101 -8.34 41.42 -30.25
C SER A 101 -7.77 40.39 -31.24
N SER A 102 -6.43 40.26 -31.30
CA SER A 102 -5.72 39.26 -32.12
C SER A 102 -5.44 37.93 -31.39
N GLN A 103 -5.51 37.90 -30.06
CA GLN A 103 -5.10 36.76 -29.21
C GLN A 103 -6.25 36.01 -28.54
N ALA A 104 -7.49 36.52 -28.68
CA ALA A 104 -8.73 35.93 -28.17
C ALA A 104 -8.74 35.65 -26.65
N LEU A 105 -7.83 36.25 -25.87
CA LEU A 105 -7.71 35.94 -24.44
C LEU A 105 -8.98 36.37 -23.68
N GLY A 106 -9.47 37.59 -23.93
CA GLY A 106 -10.67 38.11 -23.28
C GLY A 106 -11.93 37.30 -23.61
N SER A 107 -12.12 36.93 -24.89
CA SER A 107 -13.29 36.13 -25.30
C SER A 107 -13.23 34.69 -24.81
N GLU A 108 -12.04 34.08 -24.74
CA GLU A 108 -11.85 32.75 -24.13
C GLU A 108 -12.08 32.77 -22.61
N ALA A 109 -11.65 33.83 -21.93
CA ALA A 109 -11.76 33.95 -20.48
C ALA A 109 -13.18 34.27 -20.01
N PHE A 110 -13.87 35.20 -20.68
CA PHE A 110 -15.13 35.77 -20.21
C PHE A 110 -16.35 35.44 -21.11
N GLY A 111 -16.13 34.80 -22.26
CA GLY A 111 -17.20 34.36 -23.16
C GLY A 111 -18.11 35.52 -23.57
N LYS A 112 -19.42 35.39 -23.28
CA LYS A 112 -20.43 36.40 -23.62
C LYS A 112 -20.29 37.72 -22.85
N LEU A 113 -19.55 37.74 -21.74
CA LEU A 113 -19.30 38.96 -20.98
C LEU A 113 -18.24 39.85 -21.64
N TRP A 114 -17.50 39.34 -22.63
CA TRP A 114 -16.48 40.08 -23.36
C TRP A 114 -17.07 40.84 -24.55
N SER A 115 -16.96 42.16 -24.54
CA SER A 115 -17.34 43.07 -25.64
C SER A 115 -16.17 43.95 -26.09
N GLY A 116 -14.93 43.49 -25.87
CA GLY A 116 -13.72 44.25 -26.22
C GLY A 116 -13.53 45.46 -25.30
N VAL A 117 -13.25 46.63 -25.88
CA VAL A 117 -13.03 47.87 -25.12
C VAL A 117 -14.27 48.38 -24.38
N GLU A 118 -15.47 47.92 -24.76
CA GLU A 118 -16.76 48.27 -24.14
C GLU A 118 -17.19 47.25 -23.07
N SER A 119 -16.25 46.43 -22.59
CA SER A 119 -16.53 45.44 -21.56
C SER A 119 -16.76 46.08 -20.20
N ASP A 120 -17.62 45.48 -19.38
CA ASP A 120 -17.69 45.81 -17.95
C ASP A 120 -16.47 45.21 -17.23
N PHE A 121 -15.37 45.96 -17.23
CA PHE A 121 -14.14 45.56 -16.57
C PHE A 121 -14.23 45.52 -15.04
N GLY A 122 -15.25 46.17 -14.45
CA GLY A 122 -15.56 46.03 -13.03
C GLY A 122 -16.10 44.63 -12.72
N ALA A 123 -17.08 44.17 -13.50
CA ALA A 123 -17.61 42.82 -13.40
C ALA A 123 -16.54 41.75 -13.68
N MET A 124 -15.68 41.96 -14.68
CA MET A 124 -14.58 41.03 -14.99
C MET A 124 -13.56 40.93 -13.86
N GLN A 125 -13.23 42.05 -13.21
CA GLN A 125 -12.35 42.03 -12.06
C GLN A 125 -12.97 41.25 -10.89
N ALA A 126 -14.26 41.46 -10.62
CA ALA A 126 -14.96 40.70 -9.59
C ALA A 126 -14.91 39.18 -9.86
N ILE A 127 -14.96 38.77 -11.14
CA ILE A 127 -14.78 37.36 -11.53
C ILE A 127 -13.35 36.86 -11.25
N CYS A 128 -12.32 37.64 -11.60
CA CYS A 128 -10.92 37.29 -11.30
C CYS A 128 -10.66 37.17 -9.79
N GLU A 129 -11.19 38.11 -9.00
CA GLU A 129 -11.06 38.11 -7.54
C GLU A 129 -11.78 36.90 -6.93
N TRP A 130 -13.00 36.60 -7.40
CA TRP A 130 -13.74 35.42 -6.98
C TRP A 130 -13.02 34.10 -7.32
N GLU A 131 -12.43 33.98 -8.51
CA GLU A 131 -11.65 32.79 -8.90
C GLU A 131 -10.44 32.59 -7.99
N THR A 132 -9.74 33.70 -7.71
CA THR A 132 -8.55 33.72 -6.84
C THR A 132 -8.92 33.28 -5.42
N ALA A 133 -10.00 33.83 -4.86
CA ALA A 133 -10.50 33.46 -3.54
C ALA A 133 -10.91 31.97 -3.48
N ALA A 134 -11.69 31.49 -4.45
CA ALA A 134 -12.11 30.09 -4.51
C ALA A 134 -10.92 29.10 -4.59
N ARG A 135 -9.78 29.53 -5.15
CA ARG A 135 -8.56 28.72 -5.18
C ARG A 135 -7.79 28.75 -3.86
N ALA A 136 -7.71 29.91 -3.22
CA ALA A 136 -7.12 30.03 -1.88
C ALA A 136 -7.84 29.10 -0.89
N ASP A 137 -9.18 29.03 -1.01
CA ASP A 137 -10.04 28.16 -0.21
C ASP A 137 -10.07 26.70 -0.68
N LYS A 138 -9.28 26.33 -1.69
CA LYS A 138 -9.18 24.97 -2.25
C LYS A 138 -10.53 24.36 -2.66
N VAL A 139 -11.47 25.21 -3.11
CA VAL A 139 -12.79 24.77 -3.55
C VAL A 139 -12.63 23.82 -4.74
N ALA A 140 -13.35 22.69 -4.70
CA ALA A 140 -13.24 21.63 -5.70
C ALA A 140 -13.53 22.16 -7.12
N PRO A 141 -12.80 21.70 -8.16
CA PRO A 141 -13.04 22.13 -9.54
C PRO A 141 -14.49 21.91 -10.01
N ALA A 142 -15.12 20.81 -9.58
CA ALA A 142 -16.50 20.48 -9.89
C ALA A 142 -17.49 21.59 -9.49
N PHE A 143 -17.24 22.28 -8.37
CA PHE A 143 -18.10 23.37 -7.90
C PHE A 143 -18.21 24.50 -8.93
N ARG A 144 -17.09 24.86 -9.59
CA ARG A 144 -17.05 25.91 -10.62
C ARG A 144 -17.88 25.51 -11.84
N VAL A 145 -17.75 24.25 -12.28
CA VAL A 145 -18.50 23.70 -13.41
C VAL A 145 -20.00 23.69 -13.12
N VAL A 146 -20.37 23.36 -11.88
CA VAL A 146 -21.78 23.38 -11.43
C VAL A 146 -22.31 24.81 -11.42
N LEU A 147 -21.62 25.75 -10.76
CA LEU A 147 -22.05 27.15 -10.70
C LEU A 147 -22.21 27.79 -12.07
N ALA A 148 -21.27 27.55 -13.00
CA ALA A 148 -21.31 28.11 -14.35
C ALA A 148 -22.53 27.66 -15.18
N ARG A 149 -23.21 26.57 -14.77
CA ARG A 149 -24.40 26.03 -15.43
C ARG A 149 -25.70 26.45 -14.76
N LEU A 150 -25.64 27.11 -13.61
CA LEU A 150 -26.83 27.54 -12.87
C LEU A 150 -27.34 28.85 -13.46
N GLY A 151 -28.53 28.80 -14.06
CA GLY A 151 -29.20 29.98 -14.62
C GLY A 151 -29.81 30.90 -13.56
N ASP A 152 -30.16 30.37 -12.39
CA ASP A 152 -30.75 31.13 -11.27
C ASP A 152 -29.95 30.88 -9.99
N THR A 153 -29.06 31.82 -9.66
CA THR A 153 -28.28 31.80 -8.43
C THR A 153 -29.07 32.31 -7.22
N ALA A 154 -30.20 32.99 -7.41
CA ALA A 154 -31.04 33.49 -6.32
C ALA A 154 -31.72 32.32 -5.58
N SER A 155 -32.12 31.28 -6.32
CA SER A 155 -32.64 30.03 -5.75
C SER A 155 -31.63 29.29 -4.85
N LEU A 156 -30.32 29.54 -4.99
CA LEU A 156 -29.28 28.89 -4.19
C LEU A 156 -29.13 29.50 -2.80
N GLN A 157 -29.41 30.79 -2.62
CA GLN A 157 -29.28 31.43 -1.31
C GLN A 157 -30.04 30.72 -0.19
N PRO A 158 -31.35 30.39 -0.34
CA PRO A 158 -32.07 29.69 0.73
C PRO A 158 -31.48 28.30 0.99
N LEU A 159 -31.05 27.58 -0.05
CA LEU A 159 -30.44 26.25 0.07
C LEU A 159 -29.09 26.31 0.80
N ILE A 160 -28.22 27.25 0.44
CA ILE A 160 -26.93 27.47 1.12
C ILE A 160 -27.18 27.81 2.59
N LYS A 161 -28.13 28.71 2.87
CA LYS A 161 -28.49 29.07 4.25
C LYS A 161 -28.97 27.85 5.04
N GLN A 162 -29.81 27.02 4.44
CA GLN A 162 -30.31 25.79 5.07
C GLN A 162 -29.19 24.79 5.33
N ILE A 163 -28.33 24.52 4.33
CA ILE A 163 -27.19 23.60 4.46
C ILE A 163 -26.22 24.11 5.53
N SER A 164 -25.85 25.39 5.52
CA SER A 164 -24.95 25.96 6.52
C SER A 164 -25.52 25.88 7.94
N ALA A 165 -26.84 26.06 8.09
CA ALA A 165 -27.51 25.94 9.39
C ALA A 165 -27.54 24.50 9.91
N LEU A 166 -27.61 23.49 9.03
CA LEU A 166 -27.65 22.07 9.41
C LEU A 166 -26.24 21.44 9.55
N LEU A 167 -25.28 21.91 8.76
CA LEU A 167 -23.95 21.31 8.69
C LEU A 167 -23.17 21.48 10.00
N GLN A 168 -23.24 22.65 10.64
CA GLN A 168 -22.51 22.90 11.88
C GLN A 168 -23.02 22.04 13.05
N PRO A 169 -24.33 21.95 13.32
CA PRO A 169 -24.88 20.99 14.28
C PRO A 169 -24.47 19.55 13.94
N PHE A 170 -24.64 19.12 12.69
CA PHE A 170 -24.28 17.77 12.28
C PHE A 170 -22.81 17.41 12.55
N LEU A 171 -21.87 18.30 12.21
CA LEU A 171 -20.45 18.08 12.46
C LEU A 171 -20.13 18.03 13.97
N SER A 172 -20.82 18.84 14.77
CA SER A 172 -20.71 18.80 16.23
C SER A 172 -21.21 17.46 16.79
N ASP A 173 -22.39 17.02 16.37
CA ASP A 173 -23.00 15.76 16.83
C ASP A 173 -22.16 14.55 16.42
N LEU A 174 -21.65 14.55 15.18
CA LEU A 174 -20.76 13.50 14.69
C LEU A 174 -19.46 13.44 15.51
N LYS A 175 -18.86 14.59 15.81
CA LYS A 175 -17.66 14.67 16.65
C LYS A 175 -17.94 14.19 18.08
N GLN A 176 -19.10 14.55 18.62
CA GLN A 176 -19.53 14.09 19.94
C GLN A 176 -19.72 12.57 19.97
N LEU A 177 -20.37 12.00 18.96
CA LEU A 177 -20.57 10.56 18.81
C LEU A 177 -19.22 9.81 18.80
N VAL A 178 -18.28 10.26 17.97
CA VAL A 178 -16.93 9.68 17.86
C VAL A 178 -16.21 9.70 19.20
N ASN A 179 -16.29 10.81 19.93
CA ASN A 179 -15.67 10.95 21.25
C ASN A 179 -16.33 10.05 22.31
N GLN A 180 -17.67 10.01 22.35
CA GLN A 180 -18.41 9.20 23.31
C GLN A 180 -18.16 7.71 23.12
N LEU A 181 -18.16 7.25 21.87
CA LEU A 181 -17.89 5.85 21.52
C LEU A 181 -16.41 5.50 21.60
N LYS A 182 -15.52 6.50 21.75
CA LYS A 182 -14.07 6.36 21.55
C LYS A 182 -13.77 5.62 20.24
N LEU A 183 -14.50 6.02 19.20
CA LEU A 183 -14.48 5.35 17.90
C LEU A 183 -13.11 5.53 17.24
N ASP A 184 -12.55 4.43 16.76
CA ASP A 184 -11.41 4.47 15.85
C ASP A 184 -11.90 4.82 14.44
N SER A 185 -11.85 6.10 14.08
CA SER A 185 -12.28 6.59 12.77
C SER A 185 -11.50 5.95 11.62
N GLN A 186 -10.21 5.65 11.82
CA GLN A 186 -9.40 4.99 10.79
C GLN A 186 -9.91 3.58 10.52
N LEU A 187 -10.30 2.84 11.56
CA LEU A 187 -10.88 1.51 11.40
C LEU A 187 -12.30 1.56 10.79
N ALA A 188 -13.12 2.52 11.23
CA ALA A 188 -14.52 2.61 10.81
C ALA A 188 -14.70 3.12 9.36
N PHE A 189 -13.85 4.07 8.95
CA PHE A 189 -14.01 4.82 7.70
C PHE A 189 -12.77 4.84 6.81
N ALA A 190 -11.68 4.15 7.18
CA ALA A 190 -10.37 4.26 6.51
C ALA A 190 -9.82 5.70 6.44
N GLN A 191 -10.37 6.60 7.26
CA GLN A 191 -10.09 8.03 7.27
C GLN A 191 -10.14 8.56 8.71
N THR A 192 -9.15 9.36 9.09
CA THR A 192 -9.10 9.98 10.42
C THR A 192 -9.91 11.27 10.48
N ASP A 193 -9.90 12.04 9.40
CA ASP A 193 -10.61 13.31 9.29
C ASP A 193 -11.99 13.13 8.64
N LEU A 194 -13.02 13.08 9.48
CA LEU A 194 -14.41 12.86 9.05
C LEU A 194 -14.94 13.98 8.14
N THR A 195 -14.35 15.17 8.17
CA THR A 195 -14.77 16.28 7.30
C THR A 195 -14.42 16.04 5.82
N LYS A 196 -13.55 15.06 5.55
CA LYS A 196 -13.15 14.67 4.19
C LYS A 196 -13.98 13.52 3.63
N LEU A 197 -14.87 12.94 4.42
CA LEU A 197 -15.69 11.82 3.98
C LEU A 197 -16.92 12.32 3.23
N PRO A 198 -17.31 11.63 2.14
CA PRO A 198 -18.61 11.82 1.53
C PRO A 198 -19.74 11.58 2.54
N MET A 199 -20.77 12.44 2.53
CA MET A 199 -21.88 12.36 3.48
C MET A 199 -22.61 11.01 3.41
N ASN A 200 -22.76 10.46 2.21
CA ASN A 200 -23.39 9.15 1.99
C ASN A 200 -22.62 8.01 2.66
N GLU A 201 -21.28 8.03 2.67
CA GLU A 201 -20.51 6.98 3.35
C GLU A 201 -20.71 7.02 4.87
N ILE A 202 -20.86 8.22 5.44
CA ILE A 202 -21.19 8.38 6.87
C ILE A 202 -22.58 7.82 7.14
N LEU A 203 -23.58 8.20 6.33
CA LEU A 203 -24.96 7.74 6.48
C LEU A 203 -25.06 6.21 6.36
N ASP A 204 -24.51 5.62 5.29
CA ASP A 204 -24.54 4.18 5.05
C ASP A 204 -23.94 3.41 6.23
N ARG A 205 -22.84 3.91 6.81
CA ARG A 205 -22.21 3.28 7.98
C ARG A 205 -23.07 3.39 9.24
N LEU A 206 -23.66 4.56 9.49
CA LEU A 206 -24.52 4.77 10.66
C LEU A 206 -25.78 3.90 10.57
N GLU A 207 -26.40 3.80 9.39
CA GLU A 207 -27.54 2.91 9.13
C GLU A 207 -27.18 1.43 9.32
N GLN A 208 -25.98 1.01 8.88
CA GLN A 208 -25.48 -0.34 9.15
C GLN A 208 -25.34 -0.62 10.65
N TRP A 209 -24.85 0.34 11.43
CA TRP A 209 -24.70 0.17 12.87
C TRP A 209 -26.05 0.13 13.59
N GLU A 210 -26.99 0.99 13.19
CA GLU A 210 -28.34 1.03 13.74
C GLU A 210 -29.10 -0.27 13.46
N SER A 211 -29.00 -0.79 12.23
CA SER A 211 -29.65 -2.05 11.84
C SER A 211 -29.00 -3.31 12.44
N SER A 212 -27.75 -3.24 12.89
CA SER A 212 -26.97 -4.40 13.34
C SER A 212 -26.85 -4.52 14.87
N GLY A 213 -27.85 -4.09 15.64
CA GLY A 213 -27.79 -4.06 17.11
C GLY A 213 -27.39 -5.39 17.78
N GLU A 214 -27.85 -6.54 17.27
CA GLU A 214 -27.50 -7.86 17.81
C GLU A 214 -26.00 -8.19 17.68
N SER A 215 -25.34 -7.66 16.64
CA SER A 215 -23.91 -7.89 16.40
C SER A 215 -23.02 -7.27 17.49
N LEU A 216 -23.51 -6.22 18.18
CA LEU A 216 -22.80 -5.59 19.28
C LEU A 216 -22.62 -6.56 20.46
N SER A 217 -23.63 -7.35 20.76
CA SER A 217 -23.56 -8.35 21.85
C SER A 217 -22.51 -9.43 21.56
N GLN A 218 -22.44 -9.88 20.31
CA GLN A 218 -21.45 -10.84 19.82
C GLN A 218 -20.05 -10.23 19.86
N TRP A 219 -19.91 -8.98 19.44
CA TRP A 219 -18.64 -8.25 19.49
C TRP A 219 -18.13 -8.05 20.92
N VAL A 220 -18.99 -7.69 21.86
CA VAL A 220 -18.64 -7.55 23.28
C VAL A 220 -18.16 -8.89 23.85
N SER A 221 -18.86 -9.98 23.52
CA SER A 221 -18.50 -11.34 23.91
C SER A 221 -17.14 -11.74 23.33
N TYR A 222 -16.92 -11.50 22.04
CA TYR A 222 -15.64 -11.74 21.37
C TYR A 222 -14.52 -10.91 21.99
N SER A 223 -14.71 -9.60 22.16
CA SER A 223 -13.71 -8.68 22.69
C SER A 223 -13.29 -9.05 24.12
N THR A 224 -14.24 -9.52 24.94
CA THR A 224 -13.96 -10.02 26.29
C THR A 224 -13.12 -11.30 26.26
N ARG A 225 -13.51 -12.30 25.46
CA ARG A 225 -12.73 -13.54 25.28
C ARG A 225 -11.35 -13.28 24.71
N ARG A 226 -11.26 -12.36 23.74
CA ARG A 226 -10.01 -11.91 23.12
C ARG A 226 -9.04 -11.31 24.15
N ARG A 227 -9.53 -10.44 25.04
CA ARG A 227 -8.71 -9.86 26.11
C ARG A 227 -8.24 -10.94 27.09
N ALA A 228 -9.11 -11.87 27.48
CA ALA A 228 -8.76 -12.97 28.37
C ALA A 228 -7.64 -13.87 27.78
N LEU A 229 -7.76 -14.25 26.50
CA LEU A 229 -6.72 -15.04 25.82
C LEU A 229 -5.39 -14.29 25.75
N LYS A 230 -5.41 -12.98 25.45
CA LYS A 230 -4.20 -12.15 25.47
C LYS A 230 -3.53 -12.13 26.85
N SER A 231 -4.29 -12.01 27.93
CA SER A 231 -3.74 -12.05 29.30
C SER A 231 -3.15 -13.40 29.70
N LEU A 232 -3.58 -14.48 29.05
CA LEU A 232 -3.02 -15.83 29.23
C LEU A 232 -1.76 -16.07 28.36
N GLY A 233 -1.24 -15.05 27.68
CA GLY A 233 -0.08 -15.16 26.80
C GLY A 233 -0.39 -15.65 25.38
N LEU A 234 -1.65 -15.90 25.04
CA LEU A 234 -2.07 -16.39 23.72
C LEU A 234 -2.32 -15.26 22.71
N ALA A 235 -1.56 -14.16 22.82
CA ALA A 235 -1.77 -12.98 22.00
C ALA A 235 -1.51 -13.23 20.50
N GLU A 236 -0.54 -14.09 20.20
CA GLU A 236 -0.17 -14.42 18.82
C GLU A 236 -1.26 -15.26 18.13
N LEU A 237 -1.78 -16.29 18.81
CA LEU A 237 -2.91 -17.07 18.31
C LEU A 237 -4.14 -16.19 18.06
N VAL A 238 -4.43 -15.26 18.97
CA VAL A 238 -5.51 -14.28 18.79
C VAL A 238 -5.29 -13.44 17.52
N ARG A 239 -4.04 -13.05 17.23
CA ARG A 239 -3.69 -12.34 16.00
C ARG A 239 -3.91 -13.22 14.77
N GLU A 240 -3.45 -14.47 14.79
CA GLU A 240 -3.64 -15.43 13.68
C GLU A 240 -5.13 -15.61 13.35
N ILE A 241 -5.98 -15.82 14.37
CA ILE A 241 -7.44 -15.93 14.21
C ILE A 241 -8.02 -14.65 13.59
N HIS A 242 -7.62 -13.47 14.07
CA HIS A 242 -8.15 -12.20 13.57
C HIS A 242 -7.76 -11.93 12.11
N THR A 243 -6.56 -12.34 11.70
CA THR A 243 -6.06 -12.23 10.31
C THR A 243 -6.56 -13.34 9.38
N GLY A 244 -7.29 -14.34 9.90
CA GLY A 244 -7.74 -15.50 9.13
C GLY A 244 -6.62 -16.50 8.79
N GLN A 245 -5.44 -16.39 9.41
CA GLN A 245 -4.33 -17.34 9.24
C GLN A 245 -4.64 -18.70 9.87
N THR A 246 -5.47 -18.71 10.92
CA THR A 246 -5.97 -19.93 11.56
C THR A 246 -7.48 -19.97 11.43
N ARG A 247 -8.00 -21.09 10.92
CA ARG A 247 -9.44 -21.27 10.82
C ARG A 247 -10.05 -21.57 12.20
N PRO A 248 -11.33 -21.21 12.45
CA PRO A 248 -11.95 -21.44 13.75
C PRO A 248 -11.93 -22.89 14.24
N ASP A 249 -12.04 -23.85 13.33
CA ASP A 249 -12.00 -25.29 13.58
C ASP A 249 -10.60 -25.81 13.95
N GLU A 250 -9.54 -25.08 13.61
CA GLU A 250 -8.15 -25.45 13.85
C GLU A 250 -7.58 -24.85 15.15
N VAL A 251 -8.28 -23.88 15.76
CA VAL A 251 -7.78 -23.11 16.90
C VAL A 251 -7.35 -24.00 18.07
N VAL A 252 -8.17 -25.00 18.40
CA VAL A 252 -7.88 -25.92 19.51
C VAL A 252 -6.66 -26.77 19.19
N ALA A 253 -6.62 -27.38 18.01
CA ALA A 253 -5.48 -28.19 17.57
C ALA A 253 -4.17 -27.39 17.54
N ARG A 254 -4.24 -26.11 17.13
CA ARG A 254 -3.09 -25.19 17.13
C ARG A 254 -2.60 -24.88 18.55
N CYS A 255 -3.51 -24.67 19.51
CA CYS A 255 -3.17 -24.52 20.92
C CYS A 255 -2.48 -25.78 21.46
N GLU A 256 -3.08 -26.94 21.19
CA GLU A 256 -2.56 -28.23 21.67
C GLU A 256 -1.17 -28.51 21.10
N LEU A 257 -0.95 -28.25 19.81
CA LEU A 257 0.36 -28.38 19.19
C LEU A 257 1.40 -27.50 19.89
N ALA A 258 1.09 -26.21 20.10
CA ALA A 258 2.00 -25.29 20.78
C ALA A 258 2.30 -25.75 22.22
N PHE A 259 1.28 -26.26 22.92
CA PHE A 259 1.42 -26.81 24.27
C PHE A 259 2.33 -28.06 24.29
N TYR A 260 2.08 -29.03 23.40
CA TYR A 260 2.90 -30.25 23.32
C TYR A 260 4.32 -29.98 22.83
N GLU A 261 4.52 -29.03 21.90
CA GLU A 261 5.85 -28.59 21.50
C GLU A 261 6.62 -27.96 22.68
N ALA A 262 5.94 -27.16 23.50
CA ALA A 262 6.55 -26.58 24.70
C ALA A 262 6.96 -27.68 25.69
N ILE A 263 6.11 -28.70 25.90
CA ILE A 263 6.44 -29.87 26.74
C ILE A 263 7.63 -30.63 26.18
N ILE A 264 7.61 -30.98 24.89
CA ILE A 264 8.71 -31.73 24.24
C ILE A 264 10.02 -30.98 24.38
N ARG A 265 10.02 -29.65 24.14
CA ARG A 265 11.21 -28.81 24.33
C ARG A 265 11.70 -28.88 25.76
N LEU A 266 10.81 -28.79 26.74
CA LEU A 266 11.17 -28.88 28.17
C LEU A 266 11.75 -30.26 28.52
N VAL A 267 11.15 -31.34 28.02
CA VAL A 267 11.63 -32.72 28.23
C VAL A 267 13.02 -32.92 27.60
N PHE A 268 13.24 -32.40 26.38
CA PHE A 268 14.54 -32.47 25.71
C PHE A 268 15.61 -31.62 26.40
N CYS A 269 15.26 -30.45 26.94
CA CYS A 269 16.18 -29.67 27.75
C CYS A 269 16.56 -30.39 29.05
N ALA A 270 15.60 -31.06 29.69
CA ALA A 270 15.85 -31.84 30.91
C ALA A 270 16.62 -33.15 30.64
N ASN A 271 16.47 -33.73 29.45
CA ASN A 271 17.07 -35.01 29.08
C ASN A 271 17.77 -34.91 27.70
N PRO A 272 19.00 -34.36 27.64
CA PRO A 272 19.72 -34.17 26.38
C PRO A 272 19.94 -35.45 25.58
N GLU A 273 20.01 -36.60 26.26
CA GLU A 273 20.17 -37.92 25.62
C GLU A 273 18.97 -38.27 24.74
N LEU A 274 17.75 -37.90 25.12
CA LEU A 274 16.55 -38.10 24.31
C LEU A 274 16.55 -37.22 23.06
N ALA A 275 17.14 -36.03 23.13
CA ALA A 275 17.27 -35.15 21.97
C ALA A 275 18.26 -35.70 20.93
N GLN A 276 19.26 -36.50 21.36
CA GLN A 276 20.24 -37.13 20.48
C GLN A 276 19.80 -38.52 19.99
N PHE A 277 18.74 -39.09 20.57
CA PHE A 277 18.23 -40.40 20.22
C PHE A 277 17.54 -40.38 18.85
N ASN A 278 18.20 -40.95 17.85
CA ASN A 278 17.63 -41.14 16.51
C ASN A 278 17.09 -42.57 16.36
N GLY A 279 15.76 -42.72 16.47
CA GLY A 279 15.09 -44.02 16.36
C GLY A 279 15.38 -44.76 15.06
N ALA A 280 15.50 -44.04 13.93
CA ALA A 280 15.81 -44.67 12.64
C ALA A 280 17.23 -45.26 12.60
N SER A 281 18.19 -44.60 13.25
CA SER A 281 19.56 -45.13 13.39
C SER A 281 19.61 -46.35 14.30
N HIS A 282 18.82 -46.34 15.37
CA HIS A 282 18.75 -47.47 16.31
C HIS A 282 18.09 -48.70 15.69
N GLU A 283 17.01 -48.53 14.93
CA GLU A 283 16.34 -49.65 14.24
C GLU A 283 17.26 -50.30 13.20
N LYS A 284 18.05 -49.51 12.45
CA LYS A 284 19.07 -50.03 11.53
C LYS A 284 20.16 -50.83 12.25
N LEU A 285 20.57 -50.38 13.44
CA LEU A 285 21.55 -51.09 14.25
C LEU A 285 21.00 -52.45 14.70
N LEU A 286 19.74 -52.47 15.16
CA LEU A 286 19.03 -53.70 15.56
C LEU A 286 18.89 -54.68 14.40
N GLU A 287 18.51 -54.20 13.22
CA GLU A 287 18.39 -55.03 12.02
C GLU A 287 19.74 -55.65 11.65
N ARG A 288 20.82 -54.85 11.64
CA ARG A 288 22.17 -55.34 11.36
C ARG A 288 22.65 -56.35 12.38
N PHE A 289 22.35 -56.15 13.67
CA PHE A 289 22.68 -57.11 14.71
C PHE A 289 21.99 -58.46 14.46
N ARG A 290 20.68 -58.44 14.19
CA ARG A 290 19.89 -59.65 13.90
C ARG A 290 20.42 -60.41 12.67
N GLU A 291 20.85 -59.71 11.63
CA GLU A 291 21.47 -60.33 10.46
C GLU A 291 22.81 -61.00 10.78
N LEU A 292 23.68 -60.31 11.52
CA LEU A 292 24.99 -60.82 11.89
C LEU A 292 24.88 -62.03 12.81
N ASP A 293 23.92 -62.04 13.73
CA ASP A 293 23.66 -63.17 14.63
C ASP A 293 23.27 -64.43 13.86
N LYS A 294 22.36 -64.32 12.88
CA LYS A 294 21.99 -65.44 11.99
C LYS A 294 23.19 -65.97 11.21
N LYS A 295 24.00 -65.07 10.63
CA LYS A 295 25.23 -65.44 9.91
C LYS A 295 26.24 -66.14 10.83
N ARG A 296 26.33 -65.73 12.10
CA ARG A 296 27.22 -66.37 13.07
C ARG A 296 26.79 -67.80 13.38
N ILE A 297 25.49 -68.06 13.50
CA ILE A 297 24.93 -69.41 13.69
C ILE A 297 25.23 -70.28 12.47
N GLU A 298 25.07 -69.75 11.26
CA GLU A 298 25.44 -70.47 10.03
C GLU A 298 26.93 -70.80 9.98
N LEU A 299 27.80 -69.83 10.28
CA LEU A 299 29.24 -70.06 10.35
C LEU A 299 29.60 -71.12 11.39
N ALA A 300 28.97 -71.07 12.58
CA ALA A 300 29.19 -72.04 13.64
C ALA A 300 28.84 -73.47 13.20
N ARG A 301 27.84 -73.66 12.32
CA ARG A 301 27.55 -74.97 11.75
C ARG A 301 28.71 -75.51 10.92
N TYR A 302 29.35 -74.68 10.12
CA TYR A 302 30.53 -75.07 9.34
C TYR A 302 31.73 -75.36 10.24
N GLU A 303 31.95 -74.54 11.28
CA GLU A 303 33.00 -74.78 12.29
C GLU A 303 32.82 -76.14 12.98
N VAL A 304 31.59 -76.46 13.40
CA VAL A 304 31.27 -77.76 14.00
C VAL A 304 31.44 -78.90 13.00
N ALA A 305 31.01 -78.72 11.75
CA ALA A 305 31.16 -79.73 10.71
C ALA A 305 32.63 -80.01 10.38
N GLN A 306 33.46 -78.97 10.31
CA GLN A 306 34.90 -79.08 10.09
C GLN A 306 35.58 -79.77 11.28
N ALA A 307 35.31 -79.32 12.51
CA ALA A 307 35.84 -79.95 13.72
C ALA A 307 35.43 -81.42 13.85
N HIS A 308 34.23 -81.77 13.37
CA HIS A 308 33.80 -83.16 13.26
C HIS A 308 34.60 -83.91 12.20
N TYR A 309 34.69 -83.40 10.98
CA TYR A 309 35.43 -84.02 9.88
C TYR A 309 36.88 -84.34 10.25
N ASP A 310 37.57 -83.41 10.92
CA ASP A 310 38.95 -83.59 11.37
C ASP A 310 39.11 -84.72 12.40
N ARG A 311 38.04 -85.05 13.15
CA ARG A 311 38.00 -86.14 14.15
C ARG A 311 37.60 -87.49 13.55
N VAL A 312 37.02 -87.52 12.34
CA VAL A 312 36.63 -88.77 11.68
C VAL A 312 37.89 -89.55 11.26
N PRO A 313 38.04 -90.83 11.65
CA PRO A 313 39.18 -91.65 11.25
C PRO A 313 39.31 -91.78 9.72
N LYS A 314 40.49 -91.49 9.17
CA LYS A 314 40.74 -91.54 7.71
C LYS A 314 40.86 -92.98 7.19
N ALA A 315 40.40 -93.19 5.97
CA ALA A 315 40.14 -94.50 5.35
C ALA A 315 41.35 -95.41 5.10
N ASP A 316 42.58 -94.91 5.26
CA ASP A 316 43.82 -95.71 5.08
C ASP A 316 44.13 -96.60 6.29
N SER A 317 43.39 -96.47 7.38
CA SER A 317 43.45 -97.37 8.53
C SER A 317 42.53 -98.59 8.33
N ALA A 318 42.88 -99.47 7.38
CA ALA A 318 42.11 -100.67 7.05
C ALA A 318 42.16 -101.79 8.13
N ILE A 319 42.77 -101.52 9.29
CA ILE A 319 42.99 -102.50 10.36
C ILE A 319 42.36 -101.96 11.65
N GLY A 320 41.50 -102.76 12.30
CA GLY A 320 40.80 -102.41 13.55
C GLY A 320 39.31 -102.12 13.38
N GLU A 321 38.72 -101.37 14.32
CA GLU A 321 37.28 -101.06 14.40
C GLU A 321 36.70 -100.48 13.09
N VAL A 322 37.44 -99.58 12.43
CA VAL A 322 37.04 -98.94 11.16
C VAL A 322 36.93 -99.96 10.03
N GLY A 323 37.86 -100.93 9.97
CA GLY A 323 37.85 -102.01 8.99
C GLY A 323 36.69 -102.98 9.18
N LEU A 324 36.32 -103.25 10.44
CA LEU A 324 35.15 -104.07 10.78
C LEU A 324 33.85 -103.41 10.30
N VAL A 325 33.66 -102.11 10.59
CA VAL A 325 32.49 -101.35 10.14
C VAL A 325 32.39 -101.34 8.61
N ARG A 326 33.51 -101.11 7.91
CA ARG A 326 33.55 -101.10 6.44
C ARG A 326 33.20 -102.46 5.84
N ARG A 327 33.71 -103.55 6.43
CA ARG A 327 33.40 -104.92 6.01
C ARG A 327 31.91 -105.24 6.20
N GLU A 328 31.32 -104.79 7.31
CA GLU A 328 29.88 -104.97 7.55
C GLU A 328 29.01 -104.15 6.60
N ILE A 329 29.43 -102.92 6.23
CA ILE A 329 28.73 -102.10 5.22
C ILE A 329 28.75 -102.76 3.83
N GLN A 330 29.82 -103.46 3.47
CA GLN A 330 29.96 -104.10 2.15
C GLN A 330 29.18 -105.42 2.01
N LYS A 331 28.72 -106.01 3.11
CA LYS A 331 27.90 -107.25 3.07
C LYS A 331 26.50 -106.95 2.54
N LYS A 332 25.89 -107.94 1.87
CA LYS A 332 24.49 -107.86 1.41
C LYS A 332 23.50 -108.60 2.32
N ARG A 333 23.97 -109.59 3.09
CA ARG A 333 23.20 -110.44 4.02
C ARG A 333 24.14 -110.94 5.13
N ARG A 334 23.57 -111.43 6.24
CA ARG A 334 24.31 -111.95 7.42
C ARG A 334 25.23 -110.90 8.06
N HIS A 335 24.69 -109.72 8.30
CA HIS A 335 25.37 -108.68 9.08
C HIS A 335 25.52 -109.10 10.55
N LEU A 336 26.55 -108.59 11.21
CA LEU A 336 26.66 -108.69 12.66
C LEU A 336 25.45 -108.02 13.33
N PRO A 337 24.90 -108.60 14.42
CA PRO A 337 23.90 -107.94 15.24
C PRO A 337 24.42 -106.58 15.72
N ILE A 338 23.58 -105.54 15.66
CA ILE A 338 23.96 -104.14 15.96
C ILE A 338 24.66 -104.02 17.32
N ARG A 339 24.15 -104.70 18.36
CA ARG A 339 24.73 -104.68 19.71
C ARG A 339 26.17 -105.21 19.73
N ARG A 340 26.46 -106.23 18.93
CA ARG A 340 27.82 -106.81 18.82
C ARG A 340 28.74 -105.89 18.01
N LEU A 341 28.23 -105.32 16.92
CA LEU A 341 28.97 -104.36 16.10
C LEU A 341 29.36 -103.10 16.90
N LEU A 342 28.44 -102.56 17.71
CA LEU A 342 28.73 -101.41 18.57
C LEU A 342 29.67 -101.77 19.73
N ALA A 343 29.63 -103.01 20.24
CA ALA A 343 30.59 -103.45 21.25
C ALA A 343 32.01 -103.60 20.69
N GLU A 344 32.15 -104.09 19.45
CA GLU A 344 33.44 -104.36 18.82
C GLU A 344 34.02 -103.16 18.05
N ALA A 345 33.20 -102.22 17.59
CA ALA A 345 33.65 -101.05 16.81
C ALA A 345 33.04 -99.71 17.26
N GLY A 346 32.59 -99.62 18.52
CA GLY A 346 31.83 -98.48 19.03
C GLY A 346 32.55 -97.14 18.95
N ARG A 347 33.88 -97.09 19.14
CA ARG A 347 34.64 -95.84 19.08
C ARG A 347 34.72 -95.32 17.65
N ALA A 348 34.93 -96.22 16.69
CA ALA A 348 34.90 -95.86 15.27
C ALA A 348 33.50 -95.37 14.84
N VAL A 349 32.44 -96.06 15.25
CA VAL A 349 31.06 -95.64 14.92
C VAL A 349 30.74 -94.29 15.55
N GLN A 350 31.11 -94.04 16.81
CA GLN A 350 30.87 -92.76 17.48
C GLN A 350 31.70 -91.61 16.90
N ALA A 351 32.92 -91.88 16.43
CA ALA A 351 33.72 -90.86 15.76
C ALA A 351 33.15 -90.49 14.37
N ILE A 352 32.56 -91.44 13.64
CA ILE A 352 31.92 -91.22 12.34
C ILE A 352 30.53 -90.59 12.49
N LYS A 353 29.79 -91.01 13.51
CA LYS A 353 28.43 -90.56 13.83
C LYS A 353 28.33 -90.31 15.35
N PRO A 354 28.70 -89.11 15.81
CA PRO A 354 28.73 -88.79 17.24
C PRO A 354 27.33 -88.65 17.85
N VAL A 355 26.33 -88.35 17.03
CA VAL A 355 24.93 -88.23 17.44
C VAL A 355 24.09 -89.22 16.65
N PHE A 356 23.42 -90.13 17.37
CA PHE A 356 22.44 -91.03 16.78
C PHE A 356 21.04 -90.44 16.97
N MET A 357 20.32 -90.23 15.85
CA MET A 357 18.88 -90.05 15.90
C MET A 357 18.22 -91.42 15.78
N MET A 358 17.57 -91.88 16.85
CA MET A 358 16.86 -93.16 16.91
C MET A 358 15.44 -92.94 17.46
N SER A 359 14.50 -93.80 17.04
CA SER A 359 13.18 -93.90 17.68
C SER A 359 13.35 -94.41 19.13
N PRO A 360 12.56 -93.94 20.12
CA PRO A 360 12.66 -94.38 21.51
C PRO A 360 12.62 -95.91 21.69
N MET A 361 11.88 -96.61 20.81
CA MET A 361 11.78 -98.08 20.81
C MET A 361 13.08 -98.80 20.42
N SER A 362 14.00 -98.12 19.73
CA SER A 362 15.26 -98.71 19.23
C SER A 362 16.41 -98.61 20.23
N VAL A 363 16.27 -97.78 21.27
CA VAL A 363 17.29 -97.52 22.30
C VAL A 363 17.09 -98.38 23.55
N ALA A 364 15.88 -98.94 23.75
CA ALA A 364 15.52 -99.81 24.89
C ALA A 364 16.14 -101.22 24.83
#